data_AF-A0A966SFY0-F1
#
_entry.id   AF-A0A966SFY0-F1
#
_cell.length_a   1.000
_cell.length_b   1.000
_cell.length_c   1.000
_cell.angle_alpha   90.00
_cell.angle_beta   90.00
_cell.angle_gamma   90.00
#
_symmetry.space_group_name_H-M   'P 1'
#
loop_
_entity.id
_entity.type
_entity.pdbx_description
1 polymer ?
#
loop_
_entity_poly.entity_id
_entity_poly.type
_entity_poly.pdbx_seq_one_letter_code
_entity_poly.pdbx_strand_id
1 'polypeptide(L)'
;MPGRRLFATQFHWWAYFTHWLAPLVLIAQLLDEVRIFVEHGYWFFQTADPAPMEDLEQATVDIEATFLESYLIAPFGFDTHLAHHTQFGVPFYNLRKLSKLLQEHEPGYLQPIRRSYLAVLWDMINAEPRVPHPA
;
A
#
# COMPACT_ATOMS: atom_id res chain seq x y z
N MET A 1 31.29 -23.44 -31.78
CA MET A 1 30.37 -22.64 -30.94
C MET A 1 28.98 -23.25 -31.00
N PRO A 2 28.50 -24.00 -29.98
CA PRO A 2 27.10 -24.37 -29.89
C PRO A 2 26.39 -23.33 -29.03
N GLY A 3 26.26 -22.12 -29.57
CA GLY A 3 25.44 -21.07 -28.98
C GLY A 3 23.98 -21.30 -29.38
N ARG A 4 23.08 -21.10 -28.42
CA ARG A 4 21.71 -20.64 -28.67
C ARG A 4 20.68 -21.72 -29.08
N ARG A 5 20.51 -22.76 -28.26
CA ARG A 5 19.27 -23.58 -28.26
C ARG A 5 18.72 -23.89 -26.86
N LEU A 6 19.14 -23.16 -25.82
CA LEU A 6 18.69 -23.45 -24.45
C LEU A 6 17.23 -23.05 -24.19
N PHE A 7 16.68 -22.09 -24.94
CA PHE A 7 15.32 -21.60 -24.70
C PHE A 7 14.21 -22.50 -25.27
N ALA A 8 14.46 -23.20 -26.39
CA ALA A 8 13.40 -23.89 -27.13
C ALA A 8 13.19 -25.36 -26.75
N THR A 9 14.16 -26.01 -26.10
CA THR A 9 14.10 -27.46 -25.82
C THR A 9 13.94 -27.80 -24.34
N GLN A 10 13.94 -26.82 -23.44
CA GLN A 10 13.80 -27.04 -21.99
C GLN A 10 12.62 -26.29 -21.34
N PHE A 11 11.84 -25.53 -22.11
CA PHE A 11 10.66 -24.85 -21.58
C PHE A 11 9.52 -25.87 -21.43
N HIS A 12 9.31 -26.35 -20.21
CA HIS A 12 8.08 -27.02 -19.87
C HIS A 12 6.91 -26.03 -20.00
N TRP A 13 5.77 -26.48 -20.53
CA TRP A 13 4.60 -25.60 -20.76
C TRP A 13 4.16 -24.85 -19.49
N TRP A 14 4.38 -25.45 -18.30
CA TRP A 14 4.07 -24.85 -17.01
C TRP A 14 5.02 -23.72 -16.60
N ALA A 15 6.23 -23.66 -17.17
CA ALA A 15 7.22 -22.63 -16.87
C ALA A 15 6.74 -21.22 -17.24
N TYR A 16 5.85 -21.13 -18.23
CA TYR A 16 5.16 -19.88 -18.55
C TYR A 16 4.35 -19.37 -17.35
N PHE A 17 3.55 -20.23 -16.72
CA PHE A 17 2.73 -19.85 -15.57
C PHE A 17 3.59 -19.53 -14.34
N THR A 18 4.64 -20.28 -14.08
CA THR A 18 5.53 -19.96 -12.95
C THR A 18 6.29 -18.66 -13.18
N HIS A 19 6.73 -18.38 -14.40
CA HIS A 19 7.47 -17.15 -14.68
C HIS A 19 6.58 -15.91 -14.70
N TRP A 20 5.34 -16.02 -15.19
CA TRP A 20 4.44 -14.88 -15.34
C TRP A 20 3.39 -14.75 -14.24
N LEU A 21 2.75 -15.86 -13.85
CA LEU A 21 1.67 -15.82 -12.85
C LEU A 21 2.22 -15.81 -11.43
N ALA A 22 3.30 -16.54 -11.14
CA ALA A 22 3.84 -16.57 -9.78
C ALA A 22 4.28 -15.19 -9.26
N PRO A 23 5.01 -14.32 -10.00
CA PRO A 23 5.33 -13.00 -9.49
C PRO A 23 4.08 -12.12 -9.31
N LEU A 24 3.06 -12.24 -10.17
CA LEU A 24 1.81 -11.50 -9.99
C LEU A 24 1.08 -11.94 -8.72
N VAL A 25 0.91 -13.24 -8.53
CA VAL A 25 0.13 -13.78 -7.39
C VAL A 25 0.91 -13.74 -6.08
N LEU A 26 2.22 -13.98 -6.11
CA LEU A 26 3.01 -14.05 -4.87
C LEU A 26 3.64 -12.72 -4.50
N ILE A 27 4.13 -11.95 -5.46
CA ILE A 27 4.85 -10.70 -5.18
C ILE A 27 3.87 -9.54 -5.21
N ALA A 28 3.11 -9.36 -6.31
CA ALA A 28 2.21 -8.22 -6.40
C ALA A 28 1.09 -8.30 -5.35
N GLN A 29 0.47 -9.46 -5.14
CA GLN A 29 -0.52 -9.62 -4.06
C GLN A 29 0.10 -9.37 -2.69
N LEU A 30 1.28 -9.93 -2.38
CA LEU A 30 1.92 -9.71 -1.08
C LEU A 30 2.17 -8.21 -0.82
N LEU A 31 2.66 -7.48 -1.82
CA LEU A 31 2.90 -6.05 -1.70
C LEU A 31 1.59 -5.27 -1.56
N ASP A 32 0.54 -5.69 -2.26
CA ASP A 32 -0.81 -5.10 -2.14
C ASP A 32 -1.38 -5.30 -0.74
N GLU A 33 -1.32 -6.52 -0.21
CA GLU A 33 -1.78 -6.87 1.14
C GLU A 33 -0.98 -6.13 2.22
N VAL A 34 0.35 -6.04 2.09
CA VAL A 34 1.17 -5.25 3.00
C VAL A 34 0.73 -3.79 3.00
N ARG A 35 0.45 -3.22 1.83
CA ARG A 35 0.02 -1.84 1.70
C ARG A 35 -1.36 -1.61 2.32
N ILE A 36 -2.34 -2.44 1.94
CA ILE A 36 -3.72 -2.39 2.47
C ILE A 36 -3.70 -2.53 4.00
N PHE A 37 -2.96 -3.51 4.51
CA PHE A 37 -2.82 -3.72 5.95
C PHE A 37 -2.21 -2.51 6.64
N VAL A 38 -1.12 -1.94 6.11
CA VAL A 38 -0.47 -0.76 6.71
C VAL A 38 -1.41 0.46 6.71
N GLU A 39 -2.07 0.75 5.59
CA GLU A 39 -2.81 1.99 5.42
C GLU A 39 -4.18 1.97 6.09
N HIS A 40 -4.96 0.91 5.84
CA HIS A 40 -6.28 0.76 6.46
C HIS A 40 -6.17 0.26 7.90
N GLY A 41 -5.20 -0.60 8.18
CA GLY A 41 -4.97 -1.13 9.52
C GLY A 41 -4.42 -0.10 10.50
N TYR A 42 -3.80 1.00 10.03
CA TYR A 42 -3.12 1.97 10.89
C TYR A 42 -3.99 2.45 12.07
N TRP A 43 -5.27 2.71 11.81
CA TRP A 43 -6.25 3.16 12.79
C TRP A 43 -6.46 2.18 13.96
N PHE A 44 -6.35 0.88 13.71
CA PHE A 44 -6.55 -0.14 14.74
C PHE A 44 -5.37 -0.25 15.72
N PHE A 45 -4.15 0.08 15.28
CA PHE A 45 -2.93 -0.16 16.05
C PHE A 45 -2.30 1.11 16.63
N GLN A 46 -2.51 2.27 16.00
CA GLN A 46 -1.75 3.49 16.31
C GLN A 46 -2.61 4.65 16.80
N THR A 47 -3.93 4.64 16.60
CA THR A 47 -4.81 5.71 17.07
C THR A 47 -5.56 5.30 18.34
N ALA A 48 -5.58 6.19 19.34
CA ALA A 48 -6.35 5.98 20.59
C ALA A 48 -7.83 6.38 20.45
N ASP A 49 -8.15 7.13 19.40
CA ASP A 49 -9.50 7.56 19.03
C ASP A 49 -9.69 7.20 17.54
N PRO A 50 -10.08 5.95 17.24
CA PRO A 50 -10.26 5.50 15.87
C PRO A 50 -11.37 6.32 15.19
N ALA A 51 -11.35 6.41 13.85
CA ALA A 51 -12.50 6.93 13.10
C ALA A 51 -13.79 6.22 13.56
N PRO A 52 -14.96 6.89 13.49
CA PRO A 52 -16.24 6.25 13.82
C PRO A 52 -16.33 4.87 13.17
N MET A 53 -16.87 3.87 13.90
CA MET A 53 -16.91 2.48 13.41
C MET A 53 -17.55 2.34 12.02
N GLU A 54 -18.49 3.24 11.69
CA GLU A 54 -19.19 3.31 10.40
C GLU A 54 -18.25 3.72 9.24
N ASP A 55 -17.16 4.42 9.53
CA ASP A 55 -16.18 4.93 8.56
C ASP A 55 -14.91 4.07 8.49
N LEU A 56 -14.72 3.10 9.40
CA LEU A 56 -13.47 2.32 9.51
C LEU A 56 -13.15 1.49 8.26
N GLU A 57 -14.15 1.04 7.52
CA GLU A 57 -13.94 0.32 6.26
C GLU A 57 -13.29 1.19 5.17
N GLN A 58 -13.51 2.51 5.25
CA GLN A 58 -12.95 3.50 4.33
C GLN A 58 -11.76 4.24 4.94
N ALA A 59 -11.54 4.10 6.24
CA ALA A 59 -10.46 4.75 6.95
C ALA A 59 -9.12 4.27 6.42
N THR A 60 -8.32 5.21 5.94
CA THR A 60 -6.99 4.98 5.38
C THR A 60 -6.11 6.19 5.70
N VAL A 61 -4.84 6.12 5.33
CA VAL A 61 -3.83 7.16 5.61
C VAL A 61 -2.91 7.32 4.42
N ASP A 62 -2.30 8.51 4.31
CA ASP A 62 -1.15 8.71 3.43
C ASP A 62 0.13 8.28 4.16
N ILE A 63 1.07 7.69 3.43
CA ILE A 63 2.41 7.34 3.90
C ILE A 63 3.44 8.20 3.16
N GLU A 64 4.36 8.84 3.88
CA GLU A 64 5.49 9.53 3.26
C GLU A 64 6.58 8.51 2.88
N ALA A 65 6.32 7.76 1.81
CA ALA A 65 7.18 6.68 1.36
C ALA A 65 8.51 7.18 0.78
N THR A 66 9.58 6.44 1.04
CA THR A 66 10.86 6.67 0.37
C THR A 66 10.75 6.36 -1.12
N PHE A 67 11.70 6.85 -1.94
CA PHE A 67 11.72 6.55 -3.37
C PHE A 67 11.63 5.04 -3.68
N LEU A 68 12.33 4.21 -2.90
CA LEU A 68 12.33 2.76 -3.11
C LEU A 68 10.98 2.13 -2.74
N GLU A 69 10.35 2.60 -1.66
CA GLU A 69 9.03 2.14 -1.23
C GLU A 69 7.93 2.60 -2.19
N SER A 70 7.96 3.86 -2.65
CA SER A 70 7.04 4.35 -3.69
C SER A 70 7.22 3.59 -5.01
N TYR A 71 8.39 3.00 -5.29
CA TYR A 71 8.61 2.23 -6.51
C TYR A 71 8.19 0.75 -6.37
N LEU A 72 8.51 0.12 -5.24
CA LEU A 72 8.31 -1.31 -5.03
C LEU A 72 7.00 -1.65 -4.31
N ILE A 73 6.61 -0.89 -3.29
CA ILE A 73 5.46 -1.20 -2.42
C ILE A 73 4.21 -0.43 -2.86
N ALA A 74 4.38 0.86 -3.14
CA ALA A 74 3.28 1.78 -3.44
C ALA A 74 3.45 2.51 -4.79
N PRO A 75 3.58 1.78 -5.92
CA PRO A 75 3.71 2.38 -7.24
C PRO A 75 2.48 3.22 -7.58
N PHE A 76 2.62 4.12 -8.57
CA PHE A 76 1.51 4.96 -9.06
C PHE A 76 0.85 5.84 -7.97
N GLY A 77 1.59 6.24 -6.93
CA GLY A 77 1.05 7.17 -5.92
C GLY A 77 0.07 6.52 -4.95
N PHE A 78 0.10 5.19 -4.80
CA PHE A 78 -0.69 4.51 -3.78
C PHE A 78 -0.31 4.95 -2.35
N ASP A 79 0.89 5.51 -2.17
CA ASP A 79 1.34 6.14 -0.91
C ASP A 79 0.51 7.38 -0.51
N THR A 80 -0.36 7.86 -1.40
CA THR A 80 -1.34 8.92 -1.16
C THR A 80 -2.77 8.39 -1.16
N HIS A 81 -3.00 7.27 -0.47
CA HIS A 81 -4.26 6.54 -0.50
C HIS A 81 -5.43 7.38 0.06
N LEU A 82 -5.22 8.14 1.14
CA LEU A 82 -6.26 9.01 1.69
C LEU A 82 -6.64 10.11 0.70
N ALA A 83 -5.66 10.67 -0.02
CA ALA A 83 -5.94 11.65 -1.07
C ALA A 83 -6.81 11.05 -2.18
N HIS A 84 -6.51 9.80 -2.57
CA HIS A 84 -7.28 9.08 -3.56
C HIS A 84 -8.72 8.82 -3.09
N HIS A 85 -8.91 8.39 -1.84
CA HIS A 85 -10.25 8.20 -1.26
C HIS A 85 -11.02 9.52 -1.09
N THR A 86 -10.30 10.63 -0.89
CA THR A 86 -10.92 11.95 -0.80
C THR A 86 -11.39 12.44 -2.17
N GLN A 87 -10.64 12.18 -3.25
CA GLN A 87 -11.01 12.51 -4.63
C GLN A 87 -10.55 11.47 -5.66
N PHE A 88 -11.36 10.42 -5.84
CA PHE A 88 -11.09 9.31 -6.77
C PHE A 88 -10.97 9.73 -8.25
N GLY A 89 -11.55 10.88 -8.62
CA GLY A 89 -11.50 11.41 -10.00
C GLY A 89 -10.16 12.02 -10.39
N VAL A 90 -9.25 12.25 -9.44
CA VAL A 90 -7.94 12.83 -9.72
C VAL A 90 -6.98 11.73 -10.20
N PRO A 91 -6.33 11.92 -11.38
CA PRO A 91 -5.43 10.92 -11.90
C PRO A 91 -4.16 10.81 -11.06
N PHE A 92 -3.56 9.62 -11.05
CA PHE A 92 -2.49 9.25 -10.13
C PHE A 92 -1.29 10.21 -10.11
N TYR A 93 -0.91 10.74 -11.28
CA TYR A 93 0.21 11.68 -11.43
C TYR A 93 -0.02 13.04 -10.76
N ASN A 94 -1.26 13.34 -10.37
CA ASN A 94 -1.62 14.54 -9.61
C ASN A 94 -1.89 14.26 -8.12
N LEU A 95 -1.89 13.00 -7.66
CA LEU A 95 -2.28 12.68 -6.28
C LEU A 95 -1.36 13.29 -5.23
N ARG A 96 -0.05 13.34 -5.47
CA ARG A 96 0.89 14.03 -4.56
C ARG A 96 0.63 15.54 -4.45
N LYS A 97 0.16 16.16 -5.54
CA LYS A 97 -0.25 17.57 -5.52
C LYS A 97 -1.57 17.72 -4.76
N LEU A 98 -2.52 16.82 -4.99
CA LEU A 98 -3.78 16.78 -4.27
C LEU A 98 -3.56 16.61 -2.76
N SER A 99 -2.77 15.62 -2.32
CA SER A 99 -2.46 15.38 -0.90
C SER A 99 -1.92 16.65 -0.23
N LYS A 100 -1.01 17.40 -0.89
CA LYS A 100 -0.51 18.68 -0.38
C LYS A 100 -1.61 19.74 -0.23
N LEU A 101 -2.46 19.88 -1.26
CA LEU A 101 -3.57 20.84 -1.21
C LEU A 101 -4.57 20.49 -0.10
N LEU A 102 -4.87 19.21 0.08
CA LEU A 102 -5.76 18.73 1.14
C LEU A 102 -5.13 19.00 2.53
N GLN A 103 -3.84 18.72 2.71
CA GLN A 103 -3.11 19.05 3.95
C GLN A 103 -3.15 20.55 4.29
N GLU A 104 -3.14 21.42 3.28
CA GLU A 104 -3.10 22.88 3.46
C GLU A 104 -4.49 23.50 3.65
N HIS A 105 -5.54 22.92 3.07
CA HIS A 105 -6.83 23.58 2.92
C HIS A 105 -8.03 22.83 3.52
N GLU A 106 -7.91 21.54 3.82
CA GLU A 106 -9.01 20.74 4.37
C GLU A 106 -8.79 20.43 5.86
N PRO A 107 -9.54 21.08 6.78
CA PRO A 107 -9.32 20.96 8.23
C PRO A 107 -9.41 19.53 8.81
N GLY A 108 -10.09 18.62 8.10
CA GLY A 108 -10.23 17.21 8.50
C GLY A 108 -9.23 16.26 7.82
N TYR A 109 -8.35 16.78 6.95
CA TYR A 109 -7.40 15.94 6.24
C TYR A 109 -6.20 15.59 7.11
N LEU A 110 -5.84 14.31 7.12
CA LEU A 110 -4.77 13.82 7.97
C LEU A 110 -3.42 14.06 7.33
N GLN A 111 -2.46 14.44 8.17
CA GLN A 111 -1.08 14.57 7.73
C GLN A 111 -0.50 13.18 7.40
N PRO A 112 0.26 13.05 6.30
CA PRO A 112 0.93 11.81 5.98
C PRO A 112 1.81 11.32 7.11
N ILE A 113 1.82 10.01 7.32
CA ILE A 113 2.69 9.39 8.31
C ILE A 113 4.12 9.47 7.80
N ARG A 114 4.96 10.22 8.52
CA ARG A 114 6.38 10.44 8.18
C ARG A 114 7.27 9.29 8.62
N ARG A 115 6.93 8.07 8.19
CA ARG A 115 7.69 6.84 8.44
C ARG A 115 7.62 5.94 7.20
N SER A 116 8.64 5.11 7.05
CA SER A 116 8.74 4.10 6.00
C SER A 116 7.64 3.04 6.16
N TYR A 117 7.13 2.46 5.07
CA TYR A 117 6.15 1.37 5.11
C TYR A 117 6.64 0.20 5.97
N LEU A 118 7.91 -0.20 5.81
CA LEU A 118 8.48 -1.30 6.58
C LEU A 118 8.55 -0.99 8.08
N ALA A 119 8.84 0.27 8.44
CA ALA A 119 8.85 0.69 9.83
C ALA A 119 7.43 0.66 10.43
N VAL A 120 6.43 1.16 9.69
CA VAL A 120 5.03 1.14 10.15
C VAL A 120 4.51 -0.29 10.25
N LEU A 121 4.79 -1.14 9.26
CA LEU A 121 4.45 -2.57 9.28
C LEU A 121 5.05 -3.26 10.50
N TRP A 122 6.34 -3.02 10.77
CA TRP A 122 7.02 -3.59 11.93
C TRP A 122 6.36 -3.15 13.24
N ASP A 123 6.04 -1.86 13.37
CA ASP A 123 5.35 -1.35 14.56
C ASP A 123 3.98 -2.01 14.73
N MET A 124 3.21 -2.18 13.65
CA MET A 124 1.86 -2.77 13.69
C MET A 124 1.87 -4.27 14.02
N ILE A 125 2.79 -5.05 13.45
CA ILE A 125 2.88 -6.49 13.73
C ILE A 125 3.30 -6.76 15.19
N ASN A 126 4.03 -5.83 15.81
CA ASN A 126 4.48 -5.96 17.21
C ASN A 126 3.59 -5.21 18.22
N ALA A 127 2.52 -4.54 17.77
CA ALA A 127 1.61 -3.79 18.62
C ALA A 127 0.39 -4.63 19.01
N GLU A 128 -0.12 -4.40 20.23
CA GLU A 128 -1.46 -4.84 20.58
C GLU A 128 -2.50 -3.89 19.93
N PRO A 129 -3.61 -4.41 19.38
CA PRO A 129 -4.69 -3.59 18.85
C PRO A 129 -5.20 -2.62 19.94
N ARG A 130 -5.32 -1.34 19.60
CA ARG A 130 -5.80 -0.30 20.52
C ARG A 130 -7.32 -0.16 20.53
N VAL A 131 -7.99 -0.70 19.51
CA VAL A 131 -9.46 -0.71 19.40
C VAL A 131 -9.97 -2.08 19.88
N PRO A 132 -10.89 -2.15 20.86
CA PRO A 132 -11.46 -3.41 21.31
C PRO A 132 -12.24 -4.09 20.19
N HIS A 133 -12.04 -5.39 19.97
CA HIS A 133 -12.98 -6.17 19.18
C HIS A 133 -14.34 -6.21 19.91
N PRO A 134 -15.46 -5.88 19.25
CA PRO A 134 -16.76 -6.21 19.81
C PRO A 134 -16.84 -7.74 19.96
N ALA A 135 -17.22 -8.18 21.16
CA ALA A 135 -17.40 -9.59 21.51
C ALA A 135 -18.61 -10.21 20.80
#